data_AF-A0A3M2BUN2-F1
#
_entry.id   AF-A0A3M2BUN2-F1
#
_cell.length_a   1.000
_cell.length_b   1.000
_cell.length_c   1.000
_cell.angle_alpha   90.00
_cell.angle_beta   90.00
_cell.angle_gamma   90.00
#
_symmetry.space_group_name_H-M   'P 1'
#
loop_
_entity.id
_entity.type
_entity.pdbx_description
1 polymer ?
#
loop_
_entity_poly.entity_id
_entity_poly.type
_entity_poly.pdbx_seq_one_letter_code
_entity_poly.pdbx_strand_id
1 'polypeptide(L)'
;MEHRGRQLLDPTTEPWADHFIAVEDRLLPAAGDRDAGYTEEAYDLNDPRKILCRRLRRELITDRRRLLVELPTELSEVLHLADRLRREHGDLDGFRQILVTLRRYREMMKRAQRDLQRFAAEPADAPHSCRCNSRENHTLPEGLASQTFDLPDLRVDG
;
A
#
# COMPACT_ATOMS: atom_id res chain seq x y z
N MET A 1 37.45 -26.00 4.59
CA MET A 1 36.41 -24.96 4.44
C MET A 1 35.47 -25.44 3.37
N GLU A 2 34.29 -25.89 3.78
CA GLU A 2 33.31 -26.56 2.93
C GLU A 2 32.77 -25.61 1.85
N HIS A 3 32.88 -26.02 0.60
CA HIS A 3 32.14 -25.45 -0.51
C HIS A 3 30.66 -25.85 -0.38
N ARG A 4 29.88 -25.13 0.45
CA ARG A 4 28.42 -25.22 0.34
C ARG A 4 28.04 -24.62 -1.01
N GLY A 5 27.39 -25.44 -1.85
CA GLY A 5 26.80 -24.98 -3.10
C GLY A 5 25.78 -23.88 -2.83
N ARG A 6 25.46 -23.09 -3.86
CA ARG A 6 24.42 -22.06 -3.79
C ARG A 6 23.09 -22.70 -3.35
N GLN A 7 22.43 -22.16 -2.33
CA GLN A 7 21.16 -22.66 -1.83
C GLN A 7 20.03 -21.64 -2.09
N LEU A 8 18.80 -22.12 -2.31
CA LEU A 8 17.63 -21.26 -2.36
C LEU A 8 17.29 -20.78 -0.95
N LEU A 9 17.02 -19.49 -0.81
CA LEU A 9 16.60 -18.91 0.46
C LEU A 9 15.22 -19.46 0.88
N ASP A 10 15.07 -19.80 2.16
CA ASP A 10 13.80 -20.24 2.74
C ASP A 10 13.03 -19.02 3.29
N PRO A 11 11.95 -18.57 2.64
CA PRO A 11 11.20 -17.39 3.08
C PRO A 11 10.58 -17.51 4.49
N THR A 12 10.55 -18.71 5.09
CA THR A 12 9.99 -18.94 6.42
C THR A 12 11.00 -18.76 7.55
N THR A 13 12.30 -18.87 7.25
CA THR A 13 13.39 -18.76 8.22
C THR A 13 14.39 -17.66 7.89
N GLU A 14 14.40 -17.19 6.65
CA GLU A 14 15.34 -16.20 6.12
C GLU A 14 14.56 -14.98 5.60
N PRO A 15 14.49 -13.89 6.38
CA PRO A 15 13.76 -12.70 5.99
C PRO A 15 14.31 -12.13 4.69
N TRP A 16 13.50 -12.07 3.64
CA TRP A 16 13.93 -11.58 2.33
C TRP A 16 14.52 -10.17 2.36
N ALA A 17 14.12 -9.33 3.31
CA ALA A 17 14.66 -7.98 3.47
C ALA A 17 16.13 -7.93 3.90
N ASP A 18 16.64 -9.02 4.49
CA ASP A 18 18.06 -9.12 4.87
C ASP A 18 18.93 -9.53 3.67
N HIS A 19 18.30 -10.18 2.69
CA HIS A 19 18.96 -10.78 1.53
C HIS A 19 18.78 -9.98 0.23
N PHE A 20 17.76 -9.12 0.16
CA PHE A 20 17.43 -8.34 -1.03
C PHE A 20 17.20 -6.87 -0.73
N ILE A 21 17.69 -6.02 -1.63
CA ILE A 21 17.46 -4.59 -1.65
C ILE A 21 16.52 -4.27 -2.81
N ALA A 22 15.42 -3.57 -2.52
CA ALA A 22 14.54 -3.05 -3.55
C ALA A 22 15.17 -1.81 -4.20
N VAL A 23 15.42 -1.86 -5.51
CA VAL A 23 15.91 -0.73 -6.30
C VAL A 23 14.93 -0.51 -7.45
N GLU A 24 14.23 0.63 -7.42
CA GLU A 24 13.10 0.92 -8.31
C GLU A 24 12.03 -0.19 -8.26
N ASP A 25 11.94 -1.01 -9.30
CA ASP A 25 10.98 -2.11 -9.47
C ASP A 25 11.67 -3.49 -9.51
N ARG A 26 12.93 -3.53 -9.09
CA ARG A 26 13.79 -4.73 -9.07
C ARG A 26 14.12 -5.13 -7.63
N LEU A 27 14.36 -6.42 -7.43
CA LEU A 27 14.92 -6.97 -6.20
C LEU A 27 16.35 -7.39 -6.49
N LEU A 28 17.32 -6.68 -5.93
CA LEU A 28 18.74 -6.98 -6.12
C LEU A 28 19.27 -7.71 -4.89
N PRO A 29 20.09 -8.76 -5.05
CA PRO A 29 20.78 -9.40 -3.95
C PRO A 29 21.59 -8.41 -3.13
N ALA A 30 21.63 -8.59 -1.81
CA ALA A 30 22.54 -7.88 -0.94
C ALA A 30 24.01 -8.16 -1.36
N ALA A 31 24.88 -7.17 -1.17
CA ALA A 31 26.26 -7.28 -1.63
C ALA A 31 26.99 -8.44 -0.92
N GLY A 32 27.52 -9.39 -1.70
CA GLY A 32 28.25 -10.54 -1.19
C GLY A 32 27.36 -11.74 -0.80
N ASP A 33 26.04 -11.60 -0.89
CA ASP A 33 25.10 -12.68 -0.60
C ASP A 33 24.94 -13.60 -1.83
N ARG A 34 25.60 -14.75 -1.77
CA ARG A 34 25.61 -15.72 -2.88
C ARG A 34 24.31 -16.51 -2.99
N ASP A 35 23.60 -16.71 -1.87
CA ASP A 35 22.36 -17.46 -1.84
C ASP A 35 21.20 -16.57 -2.33
N ALA A 36 21.23 -15.28 -2.02
CA ALA A 36 20.35 -14.29 -2.63
C ALA A 36 20.56 -14.17 -4.15
N GLY A 37 21.81 -14.14 -4.62
CA GLY A 37 22.12 -14.13 -6.05
C GLY A 37 21.60 -15.37 -6.78
N TYR A 38 21.77 -16.55 -6.19
CA TYR A 38 21.21 -17.77 -6.75
C TYR A 38 19.69 -17.79 -6.73
N THR A 39 19.07 -17.32 -5.65
CA THR A 39 17.62 -17.21 -5.51
C THR A 39 17.03 -16.24 -6.54
N GLU A 40 17.70 -15.12 -6.80
CA GLU A 40 17.33 -14.18 -7.86
C GLU A 40 17.27 -14.86 -9.23
N GLU A 41 18.34 -15.56 -9.60
CA GLU A 41 18.47 -16.30 -10.87
C GLU A 41 17.42 -17.42 -10.97
N ALA A 42 17.33 -18.26 -9.94
CA ALA A 42 16.50 -19.46 -9.96
C ALA A 42 14.99 -19.16 -9.97
N TYR A 43 14.56 -18.10 -9.30
CA TYR A 43 13.16 -17.65 -9.32
C TYR A 43 12.87 -16.59 -10.36
N ASP A 44 13.87 -16.20 -11.16
CA ASP A 44 13.78 -15.12 -12.14
C ASP A 44 13.09 -13.89 -11.53
N LEU A 45 13.58 -13.44 -10.37
CA LEU A 45 12.89 -12.42 -9.56
C LEU A 45 12.71 -11.10 -10.32
N ASN A 46 13.55 -10.86 -11.31
CA ASN A 46 13.58 -9.66 -12.13
C ASN A 46 13.11 -9.91 -13.57
N ASP A 47 12.29 -10.95 -13.80
CA ASP A 47 11.64 -11.13 -15.10
C ASP A 47 10.81 -9.89 -15.48
N PRO A 48 10.71 -9.54 -16.78
CA PRO A 48 10.05 -8.31 -17.22
C PRO A 48 8.59 -8.17 -16.75
N ARG A 49 7.88 -9.29 -16.59
CA ARG A 49 6.49 -9.28 -16.13
C ARG A 49 6.42 -8.98 -14.63
N LYS A 50 7.29 -9.57 -13.80
CA LYS A 50 7.38 -9.24 -12.37
C LYS A 50 7.77 -7.79 -12.13
N ILE A 51 8.75 -7.26 -12.89
CA ILE A 51 9.13 -5.84 -12.83
C ILE A 51 7.92 -4.95 -13.16
N LEU A 52 7.21 -5.25 -14.26
CA LEU A 52 6.01 -4.50 -14.65
C LEU A 52 4.93 -4.53 -13.55
N CYS A 53 4.68 -5.70 -12.95
CA CYS A 53 3.72 -5.83 -11.86
C CYS A 53 4.12 -5.00 -10.63
N ARG A 54 5.41 -4.96 -10.26
CA ARG A 54 5.90 -4.13 -9.14
C ARG A 54 5.73 -2.64 -9.44
N ARG A 55 6.05 -2.21 -10.67
CA ARG A 55 5.84 -0.84 -11.13
C ARG A 55 4.39 -0.41 -11.03
N LEU A 56 3.49 -1.19 -11.62
CA LEU A 56 2.05 -0.89 -11.61
C LEU A 56 1.49 -0.87 -10.18
N ARG A 57 1.99 -1.75 -9.31
CA ARG A 57 1.62 -1.73 -7.88
C ARG A 57 2.10 -0.45 -7.20
N ARG A 58 3.35 -0.05 -7.40
CA ARG A 58 3.90 1.20 -6.85
C ARG A 58 3.12 2.42 -7.30
N GLU A 59 2.86 2.52 -8.61
CA GLU A 59 2.06 3.62 -9.19
C GLU A 59 0.66 3.66 -8.60
N LEU A 60 -0.04 2.52 -8.53
CA LEU A 60 -1.37 2.45 -7.93
C LEU A 60 -1.36 2.87 -6.45
N ILE A 61 -0.40 2.40 -5.66
CA ILE A 61 -0.27 2.77 -4.25
C ILE A 61 -0.05 4.28 -4.12
N THR A 62 0.88 4.84 -4.89
CA THR A 62 1.15 6.29 -4.89
C THR A 62 -0.09 7.09 -5.25
N ASP A 63 -0.79 6.72 -6.32
CA ASP A 63 -2.02 7.40 -6.77
C ASP A 63 -3.12 7.36 -5.72
N ARG A 64 -3.36 6.19 -5.10
CA ARG A 64 -4.38 6.04 -4.06
C ARG A 64 -4.02 6.80 -2.79
N ARG A 65 -2.74 6.81 -2.40
CA ARG A 65 -2.26 7.60 -1.25
C ARG A 65 -2.46 9.09 -1.49
N ARG A 66 -2.05 9.58 -2.66
CA ARG A 66 -2.24 10.98 -3.05
C ARG A 66 -3.71 11.37 -2.95
N LEU A 67 -4.60 10.56 -3.52
CA LEU A 67 -6.04 10.75 -3.42
C LEU A 67 -6.51 10.84 -1.96
N LEU A 68 -6.09 9.91 -1.09
CA LEU A 68 -6.54 9.94 0.31
C LEU A 68 -6.00 11.11 1.13
N VAL A 69 -4.85 11.68 0.77
CA VAL A 69 -4.24 12.83 1.46
C VAL A 69 -4.82 14.16 0.95
N GLU A 70 -4.98 14.32 -0.36
CA GLU A 70 -5.36 15.61 -0.97
C GLU A 70 -6.89 15.85 -0.94
N LEU A 71 -7.70 14.82 -1.22
CA LEU A 71 -9.15 14.98 -1.36
C LEU A 71 -9.88 15.50 -0.11
N PRO A 72 -9.54 15.10 1.14
CA PRO A 72 -10.25 15.57 2.33
C PRO A 72 -10.31 17.11 2.45
N THR A 73 -9.20 17.79 2.11
CA THR A 73 -9.11 19.25 2.15
C THR A 73 -10.00 19.87 1.07
N GLU A 74 -9.88 19.39 -0.18
CA GLU A 74 -10.69 19.87 -1.30
C GLU A 74 -12.20 19.66 -1.04
N LEU A 75 -12.59 18.53 -0.46
CA LEU A 75 -13.99 18.24 -0.12
C LEU A 75 -14.53 19.19 0.95
N SER A 76 -13.70 19.59 1.91
CA SER A 76 -14.09 20.54 2.95
C SER A 76 -14.38 21.92 2.36
N GLU A 77 -13.54 22.39 1.43
CA GLU A 77 -13.75 23.65 0.71
C GLU A 77 -15.02 23.63 -0.15
N VAL A 78 -15.26 22.52 -0.85
CA VAL A 78 -16.48 22.34 -1.66
C VAL A 78 -17.74 22.31 -0.79
N LEU A 79 -17.68 21.70 0.40
CA LEU A 79 -18.79 21.72 1.36
C LEU A 79 -19.09 23.15 1.87
N HIS A 80 -18.06 23.94 2.17
CA HIS A 80 -18.24 25.34 2.55
C HIS A 80 -18.85 26.19 1.42
N LEU A 81 -18.43 25.97 0.17
CA LEU A 81 -19.03 26.64 -0.98
C LEU A 81 -20.50 26.24 -1.18
N ALA A 82 -20.82 24.95 -1.03
CA ALA A 82 -22.19 24.45 -1.14
C ALA A 82 -23.10 25.09 -0.09
N ASP A 83 -22.64 25.18 1.16
CA ASP A 83 -23.42 25.78 2.24
C ASP A 83 -23.64 27.29 2.03
N ARG A 84 -22.66 28.03 1.50
CA ARG A 84 -22.84 29.43 1.10
C ARG A 84 -23.88 29.58 -0.01
N LEU A 85 -23.80 28.79 -1.09
CA LEU A 85 -24.78 28.83 -2.18
C LEU A 85 -26.20 28.60 -1.69
N ARG A 86 -26.38 27.66 -0.77
CA ARG A 86 -27.67 27.38 -0.14
C ARG A 86 -28.19 28.55 0.69
N ARG A 87 -27.34 29.15 1.53
CA ARG A 87 -27.75 30.19 2.50
C ARG A 87 -27.91 31.57 1.88
N GLU A 88 -27.00 31.95 0.98
CA GLU A 88 -26.90 33.31 0.45
C GLU A 88 -27.69 33.49 -0.85
N HIS A 89 -27.75 32.45 -1.68
CA HIS A 89 -28.35 32.54 -3.02
C HIS A 89 -29.65 31.76 -3.17
N GLY A 90 -30.01 30.91 -2.20
CA GLY A 90 -31.19 30.05 -2.28
C GLY A 90 -31.15 29.04 -3.44
N ASP A 91 -29.96 28.81 -4.02
CA ASP A 91 -29.77 27.92 -5.18
C ASP A 91 -29.76 26.46 -4.74
N LEU A 92 -30.96 25.88 -4.63
CA LEU A 92 -31.16 24.50 -4.21
C LEU A 92 -30.69 23.49 -5.26
N ASP A 93 -30.73 23.83 -6.54
CA ASP A 93 -30.33 22.92 -7.62
C ASP A 93 -28.81 22.85 -7.77
N GLY A 94 -28.11 23.99 -7.69
CA GLY A 94 -26.66 24.05 -7.58
C GLY A 94 -26.16 23.30 -6.34
N PHE A 95 -26.82 23.50 -5.20
CA PHE A 95 -26.52 22.75 -3.97
C PHE A 95 -26.67 21.23 -4.13
N ARG A 96 -27.77 20.77 -4.73
CA ARG A 96 -27.98 19.33 -5.02
C ARG A 96 -26.91 18.76 -5.94
N GLN A 97 -26.52 19.50 -6.98
CA GLN A 97 -25.48 19.06 -7.91
C GLN A 97 -24.13 18.88 -7.19
N ILE A 98 -23.78 19.79 -6.28
CA ILE A 98 -22.55 19.69 -5.48
C ILE A 98 -22.61 18.45 -4.56
N LEU A 99 -23.74 18.18 -3.91
CA LEU A 99 -23.90 16.98 -3.08
C LEU A 99 -23.71 15.68 -3.87
N VAL A 100 -24.18 15.62 -5.12
CA VAL A 100 -23.95 14.46 -6.00
C VAL A 100 -22.46 14.27 -6.27
N THR A 101 -21.73 15.35 -6.56
CA THR A 101 -20.28 15.33 -6.78
C THR A 101 -19.53 14.88 -5.52
N LEU A 102 -19.88 15.40 -4.34
CA LEU A 102 -19.29 15.01 -3.07
C LEU A 102 -19.48 13.51 -2.76
N ARG A 103 -20.66 12.95 -3.09
CA ARG A 103 -20.89 11.49 -2.95
C ARG A 103 -19.97 10.68 -3.85
N ARG A 104 -19.73 11.11 -5.09
CA ARG A 104 -18.82 10.43 -6.02
C ARG A 104 -17.40 10.40 -5.46
N TYR A 105 -16.92 11.53 -4.93
CA TYR A 105 -15.60 11.60 -4.31
C TYR A 105 -15.47 10.72 -3.06
N ARG A 106 -16.47 10.67 -2.19
CA ARG A 106 -16.50 9.73 -1.06
C ARG A 106 -16.39 8.28 -1.53
N GLU A 107 -17.09 7.90 -2.59
CA GLU A 107 -16.97 6.55 -3.16
C GLU A 107 -15.60 6.28 -3.79
N MET A 108 -14.97 7.29 -4.40
CA MET A 108 -13.59 7.18 -4.88
C MET A 108 -12.59 6.95 -3.74
N MET A 109 -12.73 7.68 -2.62
CA MET A 109 -11.89 7.48 -1.43
C MET A 109 -12.07 6.09 -0.83
N LYS A 110 -13.31 5.60 -0.69
CA LYS A 110 -13.57 4.23 -0.22
C LYS A 110 -12.95 3.17 -1.14
N ARG A 111 -12.97 3.38 -2.46
CA ARG A 111 -12.29 2.48 -3.41
C ARG A 111 -10.79 2.54 -3.23
N ALA A 112 -10.21 3.73 -3.10
CA ALA A 112 -8.79 3.91 -2.85
C ALA A 112 -8.32 3.21 -1.57
N GLN A 113 -9.09 3.33 -0.49
CA GLN A 113 -8.80 2.65 0.76
C GLN A 113 -8.84 1.12 0.62
N ARG A 114 -9.86 0.58 -0.06
CA ARG A 114 -9.94 -0.86 -0.36
C ARG A 114 -8.81 -1.36 -1.24
N ASP A 115 -8.41 -0.58 -2.24
CA ASP A 115 -7.27 -0.90 -3.10
C ASP A 115 -5.98 -1.01 -2.27
N LEU A 116 -5.74 -0.05 -1.36
CA LEU A 116 -4.56 -0.08 -0.49
C LEU A 116 -4.60 -1.22 0.55
N GLN A 117 -5.78 -1.53 1.10
CA GLN A 117 -5.94 -2.66 2.03
C GLN A 117 -5.55 -4.00 1.42
N ARG A 118 -5.73 -4.18 0.10
CA ARG A 118 -5.27 -5.41 -0.61
C ARG A 118 -3.75 -5.57 -0.62
N PHE A 119 -3.01 -4.50 -0.37
CA PHE A 119 -1.55 -4.50 -0.27
C PHE A 119 -1.06 -4.39 1.17
N ALA A 120 -1.96 -4.40 2.16
CA ALA A 120 -1.57 -4.46 3.56
C ALA A 120 -0.84 -5.79 3.83
N ALA A 121 0.23 -5.74 4.62
CA ALA A 121 1.06 -6.90 4.93
C ALA A 121 0.34 -7.92 5.83
N GLU A 122 -0.76 -7.53 6.47
CA GLU A 122 -1.52 -8.35 7.41
C GLU A 122 -2.77 -8.97 6.73
N PRO A 123 -2.86 -10.31 6.61
CA PRO A 123 -4.06 -10.95 6.09
C PRO A 123 -5.25 -10.71 7.02
N ALA A 124 -6.33 -10.12 6.49
CA ALA A 124 -7.56 -9.83 7.26
C ALA A 124 -8.28 -11.09 7.79
N ASP A 125 -7.90 -12.27 7.29
CA ASP A 125 -8.45 -13.58 7.59
C ASP A 125 -7.48 -14.49 8.37
N ALA A 126 -6.42 -13.92 8.97
CA ALA A 126 -5.50 -14.69 9.79
C ALA A 126 -6.28 -15.36 10.95
N PRO A 127 -6.18 -16.71 11.12
CA PRO A 127 -6.84 -17.39 12.21
C PRO A 127 -6.34 -16.84 13.56
N HIS A 128 -7.17 -16.85 14.60
CA HIS A 128 -6.77 -16.38 15.94
C HIS A 128 -5.55 -17.13 16.51
N SER A 129 -5.27 -18.33 15.97
CA SER A 129 -4.09 -19.15 16.27
C SER A 129 -2.86 -18.80 15.43
N CYS A 130 -2.92 -17.81 14.53
CA CYS A 130 -1.74 -17.38 13.80
C CYS A 130 -0.72 -16.84 14.79
N ARG A 131 0.53 -17.28 14.65
CA ARG A 131 1.65 -16.69 15.40
C ARG A 131 1.77 -15.19 15.10
N CYS A 132 1.30 -14.76 13.94
CA CYS A 132 1.20 -13.36 13.52
C CYS A 132 0.13 -12.55 14.26
N ASN A 133 -0.72 -13.14 15.11
CA ASN A 133 -1.79 -12.47 15.86
C ASN A 133 -1.39 -12.08 17.31
N SER A 134 -0.09 -12.12 17.64
CA SER A 134 0.45 -11.56 18.88
C SER A 134 1.11 -10.21 18.59
N ARG A 135 0.84 -9.17 19.38
CA ARG A 135 1.43 -7.81 19.18
C ARG A 135 2.95 -7.80 18.94
N GLU A 136 3.67 -8.78 19.50
CA GLU A 136 5.12 -8.98 19.35
C GLU A 136 5.55 -9.40 17.93
N ASN A 137 4.65 -9.97 17.13
CA ASN A 137 4.88 -10.44 15.76
C ASN A 137 4.20 -9.54 14.70
N HIS A 138 3.58 -8.42 15.12
CA HIS A 138 3.01 -7.41 14.21
C HIS A 138 4.06 -6.35 13.80
N THR A 139 5.27 -6.43 14.36
CA THR A 139 6.38 -5.56 13.94
C THR A 139 7.10 -6.16 12.74
N LEU A 140 7.06 -5.43 11.64
CA LEU A 140 7.83 -5.76 10.46
C LEU A 140 9.33 -5.53 10.73
N PRO A 141 10.23 -6.35 10.17
CA PRO A 141 11.66 -6.02 10.10
C PRO A 141 11.85 -4.60 9.55
N GLU A 142 12.86 -3.87 10.02
CA GLU A 142 13.05 -2.44 9.71
C GLU A 142 13.02 -2.14 8.20
N GLY A 143 13.64 -3.01 7.39
CA GLY A 143 13.63 -2.93 5.93
C GLY A 143 12.24 -3.10 5.29
N LEU A 144 11.33 -3.86 5.91
CA LEU A 144 9.93 -3.99 5.48
C LEU A 144 9.03 -2.91 6.09
N ALA A 145 9.29 -2.53 7.34
CA ALA A 145 8.58 -1.45 8.02
C ALA A 145 8.69 -0.14 7.24
N SER A 146 9.88 0.18 6.72
CA SER A 146 10.12 1.35 5.86
C SER A 146 9.41 1.28 4.49
N GLN A 147 8.97 0.09 4.07
CA GLN A 147 8.18 -0.13 2.84
C GLN A 147 6.67 -0.20 3.10
N THR A 148 6.27 -0.27 4.37
CA THR A 148 4.87 -0.19 4.77
C THR A 148 4.46 1.23 5.09
N PHE A 149 3.16 1.47 5.01
CA PHE A 149 2.59 2.75 5.34
C PHE A 149 1.36 2.52 6.20
N ASP A 150 1.22 3.34 7.23
CA ASP A 150 -0.02 3.41 7.98
C ASP A 150 -1.09 4.01 7.08
N LEU A 151 -2.20 3.29 6.94
CA LEU A 151 -3.38 3.88 6.35
C LEU A 151 -3.86 4.98 7.29
N PRO A 152 -4.13 6.20 6.79
CA PRO A 152 -4.72 7.24 7.63
C PRO A 152 -6.01 6.70 8.26
N ASP A 153 -6.23 7.00 9.54
CA ASP A 153 -7.43 6.59 10.25
C ASP A 153 -8.62 7.37 9.69
N LEU A 154 -9.19 6.86 8.59
CA LEU A 154 -10.36 7.41 7.91
C LEU A 154 -11.61 6.98 8.68
N ARG A 155 -11.69 7.32 9.96
CA ARG A 155 -12.97 7.31 10.68
C ARG A 155 -13.83 8.40 10.05
N VAL A 156 -14.61 7.99 9.06
CA VAL A 156 -15.76 8.76 8.61
C VAL A 156 -16.80 8.56 9.69
N ASP A 157 -16.81 9.46 10.68
CA ASP A 157 -17.91 9.52 11.65
C ASP A 157 -19.23 9.57 10.86
N GLY A 158 -20.06 8.56 11.12
CA GLY A 158 -21.33 8.32 10.43
C GLY A 158 -22.39 9.37 10.74
#